data_AF-A0A443IPX4-F1
#
_entry.id   AF-A0A443IPX4-F1
#
_cell.length_a   1.000
_cell.length_b   1.000
_cell.length_c   1.000
_cell.angle_alpha   90.00
_cell.angle_beta   90.00
_cell.angle_gamma   90.00
#
_symmetry.space_group_name_H-M   'P 1'
#
loop_
_entity.id
_entity.type
_entity.pdbx_description
1 polymer ?
#
loop_
_entity_poly.entity_id
_entity_poly.type
_entity_poly.pdbx_seq_one_letter_code
_entity_poly.pdbx_strand_id
1 'polypeptide(L)'
;MKTAWMAMTASLAGAASLAGAPAMAALSGFHDSAAQIAVITTSTPVADAMKQLPIEGLKATGKRGDGGIEWRVWSKGCSIKVVLTPVAPQGIGRTDYRVGELTRCR
;
A
#
# COMPACT_ATOMS: atom_id res chain seq x y z
N MET A 1 13.05 -67.54 20.63
CA MET A 1 12.33 -68.14 19.49
C MET A 1 10.96 -67.48 19.35
N LYS A 2 10.67 -66.96 18.14
CA LYS A 2 9.37 -66.55 17.54
C LYS A 2 8.45 -65.54 18.27
N THR A 3 8.21 -64.41 17.61
CA THR A 3 6.87 -63.88 17.23
C THR A 3 7.11 -62.74 16.22
N ALA A 4 6.90 -62.97 14.92
CA ALA A 4 5.64 -62.86 14.19
C ALA A 4 5.43 -61.45 13.63
N TRP A 5 5.63 -61.34 12.32
CA TRP A 5 5.28 -60.19 11.49
C TRP A 5 3.77 -59.90 11.59
N MET A 6 3.42 -58.62 11.69
CA MET A 6 2.12 -58.14 11.25
C MET A 6 2.34 -56.78 10.58
N ALA A 7 2.34 -56.81 9.25
CA ALA A 7 2.29 -55.61 8.42
C ALA A 7 0.99 -54.87 8.73
N MET A 8 1.10 -53.59 9.08
CA MET A 8 -0.04 -52.69 9.17
C MET A 8 0.20 -51.55 8.19
N THR A 9 -0.16 -51.81 6.94
CA THR A 9 -0.47 -50.78 5.94
C THR A 9 -1.65 -49.97 6.46
N ALA A 10 -1.39 -48.74 6.89
CA ALA A 10 -2.43 -47.77 7.23
C ALA A 10 -2.04 -46.37 6.73
N SER A 11 -2.62 -46.05 5.57
CA SER A 11 -3.09 -44.71 5.17
C SER A 11 -2.06 -43.58 4.98
N LEU A 12 -1.61 -43.42 3.71
CA LEU A 12 -1.41 -42.08 3.14
C LEU A 12 -2.78 -41.36 3.14
N ALA A 13 -3.11 -40.60 4.18
CA ALA A 13 -4.24 -39.69 4.13
C ALA A 13 -4.09 -38.56 5.14
N GLY A 14 -3.84 -37.35 4.60
CA GLY A 14 -4.47 -36.14 5.11
C GLY A 14 -3.87 -35.53 6.37
N ALA A 15 -2.78 -34.78 6.21
CA ALA A 15 -2.58 -33.54 6.97
C ALA A 15 -1.57 -32.63 6.24
N ALA A 16 -1.83 -32.35 4.97
CA ALA A 16 -1.38 -31.09 4.39
C ALA A 16 -2.25 -29.99 4.99
N SER A 17 -2.04 -29.69 6.29
CA SER A 17 -2.48 -28.45 6.89
C SER A 17 -1.63 -27.35 6.28
N LEU A 18 -1.95 -27.00 5.03
CA LEU A 18 -1.78 -25.65 4.53
C LEU A 18 -2.54 -24.78 5.53
N ALA A 19 -1.84 -24.33 6.55
CA ALA A 19 -2.22 -23.15 7.29
C ALA A 19 -2.36 -22.08 6.23
N GLY A 20 -3.60 -21.87 5.78
CA GLY A 20 -4.04 -20.69 5.09
C GLY A 20 -3.88 -19.54 6.08
N ALA A 21 -2.63 -19.14 6.34
CA ALA A 21 -2.38 -17.77 6.65
C ALA A 21 -3.04 -17.01 5.51
N PRO A 22 -4.01 -16.12 5.80
CA PRO A 22 -4.48 -15.25 4.75
C PRO A 22 -3.22 -14.62 4.21
N ALA A 23 -2.93 -14.85 2.93
CA ALA A 23 -2.14 -13.91 2.19
C ALA A 23 -2.92 -12.62 2.37
N MET A 24 -2.56 -11.81 3.37
CA MET A 24 -2.82 -10.39 3.38
C MET A 24 -2.31 -10.00 2.01
N ALA A 25 -3.22 -9.89 1.05
CA ALA A 25 -2.91 -9.57 -0.32
C ALA A 25 -2.49 -8.11 -0.26
N ALA A 26 -1.27 -7.89 0.22
CA ALA A 26 -0.60 -6.62 0.21
C ALA A 26 -0.61 -6.25 -1.27
N LEU A 27 -1.39 -5.22 -1.56
CA LEU A 27 -1.54 -4.70 -2.90
C LEU A 27 -0.12 -4.52 -3.47
N SER A 28 0.08 -4.85 -4.74
CA SER A 28 1.38 -4.61 -5.36
C SER A 28 1.72 -3.11 -5.23
N GLY A 29 3.01 -2.79 -5.12
CA GLY A 29 3.44 -1.38 -5.01
C GLY A 29 2.92 -0.50 -6.15
N PHE A 30 2.64 -1.09 -7.32
CA PHE A 30 1.99 -0.40 -8.44
C PHE A 30 0.57 0.06 -8.09
N HIS A 31 -0.29 -0.86 -7.63
CA HIS A 31 -1.67 -0.51 -7.30
C HIS A 31 -1.76 0.42 -6.09
N ASP A 32 -0.83 0.27 -5.15
CA ASP A 32 -0.75 1.13 -3.97
C ASP A 32 -0.37 2.56 -4.39
N SER A 33 0.65 2.69 -5.25
CA SER A 33 1.03 3.97 -5.83
C SER A 33 -0.09 4.58 -6.68
N ALA A 34 -0.85 3.77 -7.43
CA ALA A 34 -1.97 4.26 -8.22
C ALA A 34 -3.08 4.87 -7.32
N ALA A 35 -3.39 4.24 -6.18
CA ALA A 35 -4.34 4.79 -5.21
C ALA A 35 -3.85 6.10 -4.60
N GLN A 36 -2.56 6.18 -4.27
CA GLN A 36 -1.92 7.40 -3.77
C GLN A 36 -1.96 8.54 -4.80
N ILE A 37 -1.59 8.25 -6.05
CA ILE A 37 -1.62 9.20 -7.16
C ILE A 37 -3.05 9.74 -7.36
N ALA A 38 -4.06 8.87 -7.37
CA ALA A 38 -5.44 9.28 -7.50
C ALA A 38 -5.84 10.28 -6.40
N VAL A 39 -5.50 9.99 -5.14
CA VAL A 39 -5.77 10.90 -4.01
C VAL A 39 -5.07 12.25 -4.18
N ILE A 40 -3.83 12.26 -4.69
CA ILE A 40 -3.09 13.51 -4.95
C ILE A 40 -3.77 14.32 -6.06
N THR A 41 -4.10 13.69 -7.19
CA THR A 41 -4.59 14.39 -8.39
C THR A 41 -6.04 14.84 -8.28
N THR A 42 -6.85 14.21 -7.43
CA THR A 42 -8.23 14.63 -7.17
C THR A 42 -8.39 15.54 -5.95
N SER A 43 -7.29 15.93 -5.29
CA SER A 43 -7.34 16.72 -4.05
C SER A 43 -7.40 18.22 -4.33
N THR A 44 -8.48 18.88 -3.88
CA THR A 44 -8.61 20.34 -3.93
C THR A 44 -7.47 21.05 -3.16
N PRO A 45 -7.10 20.64 -1.92
CA PRO A 45 -5.95 21.22 -1.24
C PRO A 45 -4.62 21.13 -2.02
N VAL A 46 -4.40 20.04 -2.75
CA VAL A 46 -3.20 19.89 -3.60
C VAL A 46 -3.28 20.83 -4.79
N ALA A 47 -4.43 20.91 -5.45
CA ALA A 47 -4.65 21.83 -6.57
C ALA A 47 -4.41 23.29 -6.14
N ASP A 48 -4.92 23.69 -4.98
CA ASP A 48 -4.72 25.03 -4.42
C ASP A 48 -3.25 25.28 -4.03
N ALA A 49 -2.59 24.30 -3.42
CA ALA A 49 -1.16 24.39 -3.11
C ALA A 49 -0.29 24.52 -4.37
N MET A 50 -0.72 23.89 -5.47
CA MET A 50 -0.14 24.02 -6.81
C MET A 50 -0.59 25.27 -7.56
N LYS A 51 -1.38 26.16 -6.96
CA LYS A 51 -1.96 27.36 -7.61
C LYS A 51 -2.77 27.03 -8.87
N GLN A 52 -3.46 25.89 -8.87
CA GLN A 52 -4.26 25.39 -9.99
C GLN A 52 -3.45 25.19 -11.29
N LEU A 53 -2.12 25.03 -11.18
CA LEU A 53 -1.25 24.69 -12.31
C LEU A 53 -1.44 23.20 -12.69
N PRO A 54 -1.30 22.85 -13.98
CA PRO A 54 -1.34 21.46 -14.42
C PRO A 54 -0.18 20.68 -13.81
N ILE A 55 -0.43 19.47 -13.34
CA ILE A 55 0.63 18.60 -12.83
C ILE A 55 1.45 18.07 -14.02
N GLU A 56 2.75 18.36 -14.02
CA GLU A 56 3.68 17.84 -15.03
C GLU A 56 4.36 16.55 -14.58
N GLY A 57 4.48 16.36 -13.26
CA GLY A 57 5.00 15.13 -12.70
C GLY A 57 4.80 15.02 -11.21
N LEU A 58 4.89 13.77 -10.74
CA LEU A 58 4.89 13.43 -9.33
C LEU A 58 5.74 12.19 -9.09
N LYS A 59 6.37 12.12 -7.91
CA LYS A 59 7.28 11.03 -7.53
C LYS A 59 7.21 10.80 -6.02
N ALA A 60 7.07 9.53 -5.62
CA ALA A 60 7.25 9.12 -4.24
C ALA A 60 8.70 9.36 -3.80
N THR A 61 8.89 10.06 -2.69
CA THR A 61 10.23 10.40 -2.15
C THR A 61 10.61 9.56 -0.94
N GLY A 62 9.66 8.85 -0.32
CA GLY A 62 9.94 7.92 0.76
C GLY A 62 8.78 7.79 1.73
N LYS A 63 9.02 7.06 2.82
CA LYS A 63 8.10 6.89 3.94
C LYS A 63 8.71 7.54 5.18
N ARG A 64 7.91 8.32 5.91
CA ARG A 64 8.27 8.94 7.18
C ARG A 64 8.23 7.90 8.32
N GLY A 65 8.89 8.24 9.43
CA GLY A 65 8.91 7.39 10.64
C GLY A 65 7.52 7.20 11.28
N ASP A 66 6.58 8.12 11.04
CA ASP A 66 5.18 8.03 11.46
C ASP A 66 4.29 7.20 10.50
N GLY A 67 4.88 6.65 9.44
CA GLY A 67 4.16 5.88 8.43
C GLY A 67 3.58 6.69 7.28
N GLY A 68 3.68 8.02 7.30
CA GLY A 68 3.25 8.89 6.20
C GLY A 68 4.08 8.67 4.94
N ILE A 69 3.46 8.77 3.77
CA ILE A 69 4.13 8.58 2.48
C ILE A 69 4.35 9.94 1.82
N GLU A 70 5.62 10.28 1.58
CA GLU A 70 5.98 11.55 0.97
C GLU A 70 5.99 11.46 -0.55
N TRP A 71 5.38 12.46 -1.17
CA TRP A 71 5.41 12.70 -2.61
C TRP A 71 5.94 14.09 -2.91
N ARG A 72 6.70 14.19 -3.99
CA ARG A 72 6.97 15.47 -4.66
C ARG A 72 6.03 15.60 -5.85
N VAL A 73 5.37 16.73 -5.96
CA VAL A 73 4.51 17.09 -7.11
C VAL A 73 5.06 18.38 -7.69
N TRP A 74 5.13 18.48 -9.01
CA TRP A 74 5.68 19.66 -9.67
C TRP A 74 4.99 20.02 -10.98
N SER A 75 5.15 21.29 -11.31
CA SER A 75 4.77 21.96 -12.55
C SER A 75 5.79 23.08 -12.81
N LYS A 76 5.73 23.74 -13.98
CA LYS A 76 6.66 24.83 -14.33
C LYS A 76 6.77 25.87 -13.22
N GLY A 77 7.95 25.94 -12.61
CA GLY A 77 8.25 26.91 -11.55
C GLY A 77 7.46 26.72 -10.25
N CYS A 78 6.94 25.51 -10.02
CA CYS A 78 6.22 25.18 -8.79
C CYS A 78 6.53 23.75 -8.34
N SER A 79 7.04 23.58 -7.12
CA SER A 79 7.13 22.27 -6.49
C SER A 79 6.54 22.26 -5.09
N ILE A 80 5.79 21.21 -4.77
CA ILE A 80 5.27 20.96 -3.42
C ILE A 80 5.65 19.56 -2.94
N LYS A 81 5.76 19.42 -1.63
CA LYS A 81 5.72 18.15 -0.93
C LYS A 81 4.29 17.89 -0.47
N VAL A 82 3.83 16.66 -0.68
CA VAL A 82 2.56 16.13 -0.19
C VAL A 82 2.88 14.94 0.71
N VAL A 83 2.32 14.92 1.92
CA VAL A 83 2.39 13.75 2.80
C VAL A 83 1.02 13.08 2.81
N LEU A 84 0.99 11.80 2.46
CA LEU A 84 -0.20 10.97 2.52
C LEU A 84 -0.23 10.16 3.80
N THR A 85 -1.36 10.19 4.50
CA THR A 85 -1.60 9.34 5.68
C THR A 85 -2.39 8.10 5.25
N PRO A 86 -1.86 6.88 5.47
CA PRO A 86 -2.63 5.66 5.21
C PRO A 86 -3.80 5.53 6.19
N VAL A 87 -4.95 5.15 5.68
CA VAL A 87 -6.18 4.89 6.43
C VAL A 87 -6.54 3.42 6.27
N ALA A 88 -6.47 2.68 7.36
CA ALA A 88 -6.83 1.27 7.37
C ALA A 88 -8.32 1.09 7.02
N PRO A 89 -8.68 0.08 6.21
CA PRO A 89 -10.07 -0.23 5.92
C PRO A 89 -10.80 -0.73 7.17
N GLN A 90 -12.12 -0.52 7.22
CA GLN A 90 -12.97 -1.16 8.22
C GLN A 90 -13.22 -2.62 7.81
N GLY A 91 -12.29 -3.51 8.16
CA GLY A 91 -12.35 -4.93 7.83
C GLY A 91 -11.47 -5.32 6.65
N ILE A 92 -11.90 -6.32 5.87
CA ILE A 92 -11.16 -6.77 4.69
C ILE A 92 -11.30 -5.72 3.59
N GLY A 93 -10.18 -5.16 3.14
CA GLY A 93 -10.18 -4.16 2.09
C GLY A 93 -8.79 -3.61 1.78
N ARG A 94 -8.75 -2.61 0.90
CA ARG A 94 -7.55 -1.86 0.55
C ARG A 94 -7.30 -0.76 1.57
N THR A 95 -6.04 -0.46 1.86
CA THR A 95 -5.64 0.79 2.52
C THR A 95 -6.00 1.99 1.63
N ASP A 96 -6.75 2.93 2.18
CA ASP A 96 -6.99 4.22 1.51
C ASP A 96 -6.00 5.27 2.02
N TYR A 97 -6.00 6.44 1.37
CA TYR A 97 -5.06 7.51 1.66
C TYR A 97 -5.78 8.83 1.85
N ARG A 98 -5.24 9.68 2.72
CA ARG A 98 -5.69 11.07 2.89
C ARG A 98 -4.51 12.02 2.73
N VAL A 99 -4.77 13.17 2.12
CA VAL A 99 -3.80 14.26 2.09
C VAL A 99 -3.69 14.85 3.50
N GLY A 100 -2.47 14.82 4.04
CA GLY A 100 -2.12 15.42 5.33
C GLY A 100 -1.36 16.72 5.11
N GLU A 101 -0.09 16.72 5.51
CA GLU A 101 0.77 17.90 5.40
C GLU A 101 1.10 18.27 3.94
N LEU A 102 1.06 19.57 3.65
CA LEU A 102 1.36 20.16 2.34
C LEU A 102 2.32 21.33 2.52
N THR A 103 3.29 21.45 1.60
CA THR A 103 4.08 22.68 1.49
C THR A 103 3.45 23.65 0.50
N ARG A 104 3.79 24.93 0.61
CA ARG A 104 3.43 25.92 -0.41
C ARG A 104 4.33 25.76 -1.65
N CYS A 105 3.77 26.10 -2.80
CA CYS A 105 4.51 26.24 -4.06
C CYS A 105 5.74 27.13 -3.89
N ARG A 106 6.91 26.59 -4.24
CA ARG A 106 8.20 27.28 -4.30
C ARG A 106 8.81 27.11 -5.69
#